data_AF-A0A1Q7YKR7-F1
#
_entry.id   AF-A0A1Q7YKR7-F1
#
_cell.length_a   1.000
_cell.length_b   1.000
_cell.length_c   1.000
_cell.angle_alpha   90.00
_cell.angle_beta   90.00
_cell.angle_gamma   90.00
#
_symmetry.space_group_name_H-M   'P 1'
#
loop_
_entity.id
_entity.type
_entity.pdbx_description
1 polymer ?
#
loop_
_entity_poly.entity_id
_entity_poly.type
_entity_poly.pdbx_seq_one_letter_code
_entity_poly.pdbx_strand_id
1 'polypeptide(L)'
;MIGYAGLSHLGIVSSIATAAKGFGVIAYGEDAALCDRLNRGEMPFFEPELEELLTSNQSRIHFTENPSELSRCDVIYFALDVPTDENGVSDLSSLDKLIERVVALASNGTTLVVLSQVPPGFTRKLAGRIERLEAGRSLQLFYQVETLIFGRAVERALYPERFIVGSSDPQLQPPPKPYLELLSAFDCPLLTMRYESAELTKISINMCLVSSVSVANTMAELCEKIGADWSEMVPALKLDKRIGEYAYLSPGLGIAGGNLERDLATVVSLANEFGTDDCVVDAWISNSRYRRDWALKVIHREIISRAANPVIVVWGLAYKQDTTSTKNSPALFLIDALKPFSIRAYDPQVVLSGDVGSNFFQTSSAIEACRGADALVIMTPWREFSSVSVAQIRDAMAGRVVVDPYGVMDASACARAGFSYFKLGSPSLGSNCD
;
A
#
# COMPACT_ATOMS: atom_id res chain seq x y z
N MET A 1 18.39 13.63 22.14
CA MET A 1 16.90 13.71 22.14
C MET A 1 16.44 13.75 20.68
N ILE A 2 15.41 12.99 20.31
CA ILE A 2 14.92 12.93 18.92
C ILE A 2 13.56 13.62 18.82
N GLY A 3 13.41 14.51 17.84
CA GLY A 3 12.17 15.23 17.57
C GLY A 3 11.42 14.62 16.39
N TYR A 4 10.10 14.57 16.47
CA TYR A 4 9.21 14.29 15.34
C TYR A 4 8.22 15.46 15.21
N ALA A 5 8.25 16.15 14.09
CA ALA A 5 7.32 17.22 13.75
C ALA A 5 6.27 16.66 12.78
N GLY A 6 5.01 16.69 13.20
CA GLY A 6 3.87 16.11 12.50
C GLY A 6 3.40 14.80 13.14
N LEU A 7 2.15 14.75 13.59
CA LEU A 7 1.51 13.58 14.23
C LEU A 7 0.48 12.93 13.29
N SER A 8 0.93 12.60 12.09
CA SER A 8 0.19 11.74 11.17
C SER A 8 0.38 10.25 11.54
N HIS A 9 -0.16 9.30 10.76
CA HIS A 9 0.11 7.87 11.00
C HIS A 9 1.62 7.59 11.01
N LEU A 10 2.32 8.14 10.02
CA LEU A 10 3.76 8.09 9.89
C LEU A 10 4.48 8.64 11.14
N GLY A 11 4.15 9.86 11.56
CA GLY A 11 4.82 10.51 12.69
C GLY A 11 4.57 9.81 14.03
N ILE A 12 3.36 9.33 14.26
CA ILE A 12 3.00 8.61 15.49
C ILE A 12 3.73 7.27 15.56
N VAL A 13 3.65 6.44 14.52
CA VAL A 13 4.31 5.12 14.52
C VAL A 13 5.83 5.26 14.65
N SER A 14 6.45 6.14 13.86
CA SER A 14 7.90 6.30 13.85
C SER A 14 8.44 6.90 15.14
N SER A 15 7.73 7.84 15.77
CA SER A 15 8.13 8.42 17.07
C SER A 15 8.08 7.38 18.19
N ILE A 16 7.04 6.55 18.24
CA ILE A 16 6.90 5.48 19.23
C ILE A 16 7.95 4.38 19.01
N ALA A 17 8.21 3.99 17.76
CA ALA A 17 9.26 3.03 17.44
C ALA A 17 10.65 3.52 17.88
N THR A 18 10.95 4.81 17.68
CA THR A 18 12.20 5.43 18.15
C THR A 18 12.29 5.44 19.68
N ALA A 19 11.19 5.69 20.39
CA ALA A 19 11.15 5.57 21.85
C ALA A 19 11.42 4.13 22.30
N ALA A 20 10.87 3.14 21.60
CA ALA A 20 11.10 1.72 21.85
C ALA A 20 12.55 1.27 21.60
N LYS A 21 13.29 1.98 20.72
CA LYS A 21 14.75 1.81 20.57
C LYS A 21 15.57 2.48 21.67
N GLY A 22 14.91 3.04 22.69
CA GLY A 22 15.54 3.56 23.91
C GLY A 22 15.82 5.06 23.90
N PHE A 23 15.49 5.78 22.83
CA PHE A 23 15.72 7.22 22.73
C PHE A 23 14.63 8.01 23.47
N GLY A 24 15.01 9.17 24.01
CA GLY A 24 14.03 10.18 24.41
C GLY A 24 13.46 10.86 23.16
N VAL A 25 12.13 11.04 23.13
CA VAL A 25 11.38 11.53 21.98
C VAL A 25 10.46 12.70 22.36
N ILE A 26 10.48 13.75 21.55
CA ILE A 26 9.50 14.85 21.57
C ILE A 26 8.73 14.79 20.25
N ALA A 27 7.43 14.55 20.33
CA ALA A 27 6.56 14.40 19.17
C ALA A 27 5.57 15.58 19.11
N TYR A 28 5.79 16.47 18.16
CA TYR A 28 5.06 17.72 18.01
C TYR A 28 3.92 17.61 16.98
N GLY A 29 2.72 18.07 17.34
CA GLY A 29 1.59 18.21 16.41
C GLY A 29 0.77 19.49 16.69
N GLU A 30 0.08 20.02 15.69
CA GLU A 30 -0.72 21.26 15.87
C GLU A 30 -2.04 21.05 16.65
N ASP A 31 -2.54 19.82 16.68
CA ASP A 31 -3.78 19.47 17.38
C ASP A 31 -3.48 19.11 18.85
N ALA A 32 -3.78 20.05 19.75
CA ALA A 32 -3.63 19.86 21.19
C ALA A 32 -4.48 18.69 21.72
N ALA A 33 -5.69 18.51 21.21
CA ALA A 33 -6.56 17.42 21.64
C ALA A 33 -6.02 16.05 21.22
N LEU A 34 -5.38 15.98 20.04
CA LEU A 34 -4.64 14.79 19.63
C LEU A 34 -3.44 14.51 20.54
N CYS A 35 -2.63 15.51 20.86
CA CYS A 35 -1.49 15.37 21.76
C CYS A 35 -1.92 14.87 23.14
N ASP A 36 -2.98 15.45 23.70
CA ASP A 36 -3.56 15.05 24.99
C ASP A 36 -4.04 13.59 24.99
N ARG A 37 -4.71 13.15 23.91
CA ARG A 37 -5.15 11.75 23.75
C ARG A 37 -3.95 10.80 23.71
N LEU A 38 -2.94 11.12 22.90
CA LEU A 38 -1.75 10.29 22.77
C LEU A 38 -0.96 10.20 24.09
N ASN A 39 -0.85 11.29 24.84
CA ASN A 39 -0.23 11.29 26.18
C ASN A 39 -0.99 10.40 27.19
N ARG A 40 -2.30 10.19 26.99
CA ARG A 40 -3.10 9.23 27.79
C ARG A 40 -3.05 7.79 27.27
N GLY A 41 -2.33 7.53 26.17
CA GLY A 41 -2.28 6.23 25.52
C GLY A 41 -3.40 5.96 24.52
N GLU A 42 -4.27 6.94 24.25
CA GLU A 42 -5.42 6.77 23.36
C GLU A 42 -5.01 6.96 21.89
N MET A 43 -5.04 5.87 21.10
CA MET A 43 -4.65 5.90 19.69
C MET A 43 -5.76 6.42 18.77
N PRO A 44 -5.45 7.29 17.78
CA PRO A 44 -6.44 7.78 16.81
C PRO A 44 -6.78 6.78 15.71
N PHE A 45 -6.01 5.70 15.58
CA PHE A 45 -6.19 4.63 14.61
C PHE A 45 -5.71 3.29 15.18
N PHE A 46 -6.11 2.20 14.53
CA PHE A 46 -5.65 0.86 14.88
C PHE A 46 -4.43 0.46 14.04
N GLU A 47 -3.37 0.03 14.70
CA GLU A 47 -2.24 -0.72 14.14
C GLU A 47 -1.89 -1.83 15.14
N PRO A 48 -1.61 -3.07 14.67
CA PRO A 48 -1.21 -4.15 15.57
C PRO A 48 -0.04 -3.74 16.47
N GLU A 49 -0.14 -4.04 17.76
CA GLU A 49 0.90 -3.84 18.80
C GLU A 49 1.25 -2.37 19.12
N LEU A 50 0.67 -1.37 18.44
CA LEU A 50 1.05 0.03 18.62
C LEU A 50 0.74 0.58 20.01
N GLU A 51 -0.44 0.27 20.55
CA GLU A 51 -0.87 0.74 21.87
C GLU A 51 0.02 0.18 22.98
N GLU A 52 0.28 -1.13 22.95
CA GLU A 52 1.20 -1.80 23.88
C GLU A 52 2.62 -1.23 23.80
N LEU A 53 3.09 -0.94 22.58
CA LEU A 53 4.39 -0.34 22.34
C LEU A 53 4.48 1.07 22.93
N LEU A 54 3.44 1.89 22.79
CA LEU A 54 3.38 3.20 23.45
C LEU A 54 3.38 3.05 24.97
N THR A 55 2.48 2.23 25.53
CA THR A 55 2.36 2.02 26.98
C THR A 55 3.69 1.64 27.61
N SER A 56 4.44 0.74 26.96
CA SER A 56 5.75 0.29 27.43
C SER A 56 6.85 1.37 27.37
N ASN A 57 6.63 2.44 26.59
CA ASN A 57 7.61 3.49 26.31
C ASN A 57 7.15 4.91 26.67
N GLN A 58 6.03 5.07 27.40
CA GLN A 58 5.49 6.38 27.79
C GLN A 58 6.50 7.27 28.52
N SER A 59 7.41 6.69 29.31
CA SER A 59 8.45 7.45 30.01
C SER A 59 9.50 8.09 29.08
N ARG A 60 9.55 7.67 27.82
CA ARG A 60 10.54 8.10 26.81
C ARG A 60 9.95 9.01 25.75
N ILE A 61 8.63 9.14 25.65
CA ILE A 61 7.97 9.94 24.61
C ILE A 61 7.05 10.99 25.24
N HIS A 62 7.14 12.21 24.72
CA HIS A 62 6.27 13.31 25.08
C HIS A 62 5.59 13.87 23.84
N PHE A 63 4.26 13.85 23.81
CA PHE A 63 3.48 14.51 22.77
C PHE A 63 3.15 15.94 23.19
N THR A 64 3.34 16.92 22.30
CA THR A 64 3.20 18.35 22.62
C THR A 64 2.69 19.15 21.43
N GLU A 65 1.90 20.19 21.69
CA GLU A 65 1.51 21.23 20.74
C GLU A 65 2.44 22.44 20.76
N ASN A 66 3.48 22.41 21.60
CA ASN A 66 4.46 23.49 21.70
C ASN A 66 5.70 23.19 20.82
N PRO A 67 5.87 23.85 19.66
CA PRO A 67 6.98 23.59 18.76
C PRO A 67 8.35 24.02 19.33
N SER A 68 8.39 24.89 20.35
CA SER A 68 9.65 25.36 20.94
C SER A 68 10.43 24.26 21.65
N GLU A 69 9.76 23.18 22.08
CA GLU A 69 10.40 22.05 22.73
C GLU A 69 11.32 21.26 21.80
N LEU A 70 11.07 21.32 20.48
CA LEU A 70 11.93 20.70 19.47
C LEU A 70 13.34 21.29 19.43
N SER A 71 13.55 22.51 19.95
CA SER A 71 14.89 23.12 20.06
C SER A 71 15.87 22.31 20.91
N ARG A 72 15.35 21.40 21.75
CA ARG A 72 16.14 20.48 22.61
C ARG A 72 16.61 19.23 21.86
N CYS A 73 16.20 19.04 20.61
CA CYS A 73 16.45 17.82 19.83
C CYS A 73 17.71 17.95 18.96
N ASP A 74 18.50 16.89 18.94
CA ASP A 74 19.71 16.78 18.10
C ASP A 74 19.35 16.43 16.65
N VAL A 75 18.27 15.66 16.49
CA VAL A 75 17.68 15.25 15.21
C VAL A 75 16.20 15.56 15.26
N ILE A 76 15.66 16.21 14.22
CA ILE A 76 14.23 16.49 14.07
C ILE A 76 13.74 15.93 12.74
N TYR A 77 12.77 15.03 12.79
CA TYR A 77 12.07 14.48 11.64
C TYR A 77 10.86 15.33 11.26
N PHE A 78 10.61 15.47 9.96
CA PHE A 78 9.34 15.95 9.41
C PHE A 78 8.54 14.76 8.90
N ALA A 79 7.44 14.43 9.59
CA ALA A 79 6.74 13.16 9.47
C ALA A 79 5.21 13.36 9.31
N LEU A 80 4.82 14.23 8.39
CA LEU A 80 3.43 14.39 7.95
C LEU A 80 3.12 13.50 6.75
N ASP A 81 1.93 12.91 6.75
CA ASP A 81 1.32 12.37 5.55
C ASP A 81 1.00 13.51 4.58
N VAL A 82 1.43 13.37 3.33
CA VAL A 82 1.21 14.36 2.28
C VAL A 82 -0.05 13.98 1.50
N PRO A 83 -1.14 14.77 1.61
CA PRO A 83 -2.36 14.48 0.88
C PRO A 83 -2.12 14.57 -0.62
N THR A 84 -2.83 13.73 -1.37
CA THR A 84 -2.75 13.67 -2.83
C THR A 84 -4.16 13.73 -3.41
N ASP A 85 -4.34 14.53 -4.45
CA ASP A 85 -5.63 14.64 -5.16
C ASP A 85 -5.92 13.42 -6.06
N GLU A 86 -7.04 13.46 -6.78
CA GLU A 86 -7.46 12.40 -7.70
C GLU A 86 -6.54 12.25 -8.92
N ASN A 87 -5.77 13.29 -9.26
CA ASN A 87 -4.81 13.29 -10.36
C ASN A 87 -3.41 12.85 -9.92
N GLY A 88 -3.22 12.48 -8.65
CA GLY A 88 -1.91 12.10 -8.12
C GLY A 88 -1.02 13.28 -7.74
N VAL A 89 -1.55 14.51 -7.71
CA VAL A 89 -0.79 15.71 -7.34
C VAL A 89 -0.74 15.84 -5.82
N SER A 90 0.48 15.96 -5.29
CA SER A 90 0.73 16.08 -3.86
C SER A 90 0.59 17.54 -3.37
N ASP A 91 -0.16 17.76 -2.30
CA ASP A 91 -0.23 19.07 -1.63
C ASP A 91 0.79 19.16 -0.49
N LEU A 92 1.85 19.92 -0.75
CA LEU A 92 2.99 20.10 0.15
C LEU A 92 2.80 21.27 1.13
N SER A 93 1.70 22.01 1.06
CA SER A 93 1.54 23.29 1.77
C SER A 93 1.62 23.16 3.29
N SER A 94 1.04 22.11 3.87
CA SER A 94 1.11 21.81 5.31
C SER A 94 2.52 21.42 5.75
N LEU A 95 3.21 20.62 4.92
CA LEU A 95 4.60 20.22 5.19
C LEU A 95 5.54 21.42 5.12
N ASP A 96 5.39 22.28 4.11
CA ASP A 96 6.19 23.51 3.95
C ASP A 96 6.05 24.44 5.15
N LYS A 97 4.81 24.69 5.62
CA LYS A 97 4.54 25.51 6.80
C LYS A 97 5.16 24.91 8.06
N LEU A 98 5.06 23.60 8.23
CA LEU A 98 5.64 22.89 9.36
C LEU A 98 7.17 23.02 9.36
N ILE A 99 7.81 22.82 8.20
CA ILE A 99 9.25 22.95 8.06
C ILE A 99 9.71 24.37 8.39
N GLU A 100 9.06 25.40 7.84
CA GLU A 100 9.40 26.79 8.13
C GLU A 100 9.32 27.12 9.62
N ARG A 101 8.23 26.68 10.29
CA ARG A 101 8.05 26.88 11.73
C ARG A 101 9.15 26.23 12.56
N VAL A 102 9.49 24.98 12.26
CA VAL A 102 10.47 24.21 13.04
C VAL A 102 11.90 24.69 12.77
N VAL A 103 12.24 24.97 11.51
CA VAL A 103 13.57 25.50 11.13
C VAL A 103 13.84 26.83 11.83
N ALA A 104 12.82 27.69 11.98
CA ALA A 104 12.96 28.94 12.71
C ALA A 104 13.37 28.73 14.19
N LEU A 105 12.97 27.61 14.81
CA LEU A 105 13.20 27.30 16.23
C LEU A 105 14.37 26.32 16.46
N ALA A 106 14.88 25.68 15.41
CA ALA A 106 15.95 24.69 15.52
C ALA A 106 17.25 25.30 16.06
N SER A 107 17.95 24.53 16.90
CA SER A 107 19.23 24.90 17.48
C SER A 107 20.36 24.76 16.45
N ASN A 108 21.48 25.45 16.69
CA ASN A 108 22.67 25.31 15.85
C ASN A 108 23.19 23.86 15.87
N GLY A 109 23.51 23.30 14.71
CA GLY A 109 23.99 21.91 14.59
C GLY A 109 22.89 20.84 14.57
N THR A 110 21.61 21.23 14.67
CA THR A 110 20.50 20.27 14.58
C THR A 110 20.45 19.60 13.21
N THR A 111 20.22 18.29 13.22
CA THR A 111 19.98 17.50 12.01
C THR A 111 18.48 17.51 11.69
N LEU A 112 18.13 17.94 10.49
CA LEU A 112 16.77 17.98 9.98
C LEU A 112 16.58 16.83 8.99
N VAL A 113 15.55 16.01 9.19
CA VAL A 113 15.29 14.84 8.36
C VAL A 113 13.89 14.89 7.80
N VAL A 114 13.75 15.02 6.48
CA VAL A 114 12.44 14.88 5.83
C VAL A 114 12.14 13.39 5.71
N LEU A 115 11.09 12.92 6.40
CA LEU A 115 10.58 11.54 6.32
C LEU A 115 9.31 11.44 5.48
N SER A 116 8.52 12.52 5.46
CA SER A 116 7.36 12.67 4.58
C SER A 116 7.70 12.33 3.14
N GLN A 117 6.78 11.65 2.44
CA GLN A 117 6.94 11.38 1.03
C GLN A 117 6.81 12.67 0.22
N VAL A 118 7.81 12.96 -0.61
CA VAL A 118 7.91 14.20 -1.40
C VAL A 118 8.32 13.87 -2.84
N PRO A 119 8.00 14.75 -3.81
CA PRO A 119 8.43 14.53 -5.19
C PRO A 119 9.96 14.71 -5.33
N PRO A 120 10.61 14.01 -6.29
CA PRO A 120 12.03 14.19 -6.58
C PRO A 120 12.41 15.66 -6.82
N GLY A 121 13.50 16.10 -6.21
CA GLY A 121 14.00 17.47 -6.21
C GLY A 121 13.44 18.36 -5.10
N PHE A 122 12.50 17.88 -4.27
CA PHE A 122 11.94 18.67 -3.16
C PHE A 122 13.02 19.04 -2.14
N THR A 123 13.78 18.06 -1.65
CA THR A 123 14.75 18.28 -0.56
C THR A 123 15.91 19.16 -1.03
N ARG A 124 16.28 19.10 -2.32
CA ARG A 124 17.24 20.03 -2.93
C ARG A 124 16.74 21.48 -2.90
N LYS A 125 15.49 21.72 -3.29
CA LYS A 125 14.86 23.05 -3.24
C LYS A 125 14.74 23.54 -1.79
N LEU A 126 14.43 22.63 -0.87
CA LEU A 126 14.35 22.92 0.55
C LEU A 126 15.71 23.31 1.14
N ALA A 127 16.81 22.66 0.75
CA ALA A 127 18.15 23.01 1.22
C ALA A 127 18.45 24.51 0.98
N GLY A 128 18.19 25.00 -0.24
CA GLY A 128 18.36 26.43 -0.56
C GLY A 128 17.40 27.35 0.19
N ARG A 129 16.22 26.88 0.63
CA ARG A 129 15.32 27.64 1.51
C ARG A 129 15.85 27.70 2.95
N ILE A 130 16.35 26.58 3.46
CA ILE A 130 16.90 26.48 4.82
C ILE A 130 18.14 27.37 4.96
N GLU A 131 19.03 27.41 3.97
CA GLU A 131 20.20 28.32 3.95
C GLU A 131 19.79 29.79 4.16
N ARG A 132 18.60 30.20 3.69
CA ARG A 132 18.07 31.55 3.91
C ARG A 132 17.42 31.74 5.29
N LEU A 133 16.88 30.67 5.87
CA LEU A 133 16.15 30.70 7.15
C LEU A 133 17.05 30.45 8.37
N GLU A 134 18.17 29.76 8.18
CA GLU A 134 19.03 29.33 9.30
C GLU A 134 19.76 30.49 9.96
N ALA A 135 19.81 31.68 9.34
CA ALA A 135 20.27 32.93 9.94
C ALA A 135 21.65 32.82 10.63
N GLY A 136 22.58 32.07 10.02
CA GLY A 136 23.93 31.83 10.54
C GLY A 136 24.07 30.60 11.45
N ARG A 137 22.97 29.86 11.71
CA ARG A 137 23.05 28.49 12.23
C ARG A 137 23.58 27.57 11.13
N SER A 138 24.23 26.49 11.51
CA SER A 138 24.63 25.38 10.64
C SER A 138 23.65 24.24 10.85
N LEU A 139 22.59 24.20 10.05
CA LEU A 139 21.62 23.11 10.07
C LEU A 139 22.00 22.07 9.02
N GLN A 140 21.82 20.78 9.33
CA GLN A 140 22.15 19.71 8.40
C GLN A 140 20.88 19.05 7.90
N LEU A 141 20.57 19.19 6.61
CA LEU A 141 19.39 18.59 6.00
C LEU A 141 19.70 17.19 5.45
N PHE A 142 18.78 16.26 5.70
CA PHE A 142 18.74 14.93 5.12
C PHE A 142 17.31 14.59 4.68
N TYR A 143 17.20 13.65 3.75
CA TYR A 143 15.95 12.97 3.42
C TYR A 143 16.07 11.51 3.86
N GLN A 144 15.04 10.92 4.45
CA GLN A 144 14.99 9.50 4.75
C GLN A 144 13.78 8.90 4.04
N VAL A 145 14.01 7.84 3.25
CA VAL A 145 12.91 7.14 2.57
C VAL A 145 12.07 6.38 3.60
N GLU A 146 10.77 6.65 3.61
CA GLU A 146 9.80 5.89 4.40
C GLU A 146 9.33 4.61 3.67
N THR A 147 9.17 3.53 4.42
CA THR A 147 8.78 2.19 3.94
C THR A 147 7.66 1.53 4.75
N LEU A 148 6.96 2.26 5.63
CA LEU A 148 5.80 1.73 6.37
C LEU A 148 4.75 1.12 5.44
N ILE A 149 4.10 0.07 5.94
CA ILE A 149 2.98 -0.61 5.29
C ILE A 149 1.85 -0.67 6.31
N PHE A 150 0.69 -0.09 5.98
CA PHE A 150 -0.51 -0.16 6.82
C PHE A 150 -0.82 -1.61 7.24
N GLY A 151 -1.12 -1.80 8.53
CA GLY A 151 -1.36 -3.10 9.16
C GLY A 151 -0.10 -3.85 9.58
N ARG A 152 1.08 -3.38 9.16
CA ARG A 152 2.41 -3.88 9.59
C ARG A 152 3.35 -2.72 9.89
N ALA A 153 2.80 -1.56 10.24
CA ALA A 153 3.57 -0.33 10.35
C ALA A 153 4.54 -0.42 11.54
N VAL A 154 4.09 -0.95 12.67
CA VAL A 154 4.90 -1.16 13.88
C VAL A 154 6.08 -2.09 13.61
N GLU A 155 5.81 -3.26 13.03
CA GLU A 155 6.84 -4.24 12.65
C GLU A 155 7.91 -3.58 11.76
N ARG A 156 7.48 -2.86 10.71
CA ARG A 156 8.36 -2.19 9.74
C ARG A 156 9.17 -1.05 10.37
N ALA A 157 8.58 -0.31 11.29
CA ALA A 157 9.26 0.78 12.00
C ALA A 157 10.31 0.23 12.98
N LEU A 158 10.03 -0.88 13.67
CA LEU A 158 10.96 -1.49 14.64
C LEU A 158 12.07 -2.29 13.98
N TYR A 159 11.78 -2.96 12.86
CA TYR A 159 12.68 -3.88 12.16
C TYR A 159 12.75 -3.55 10.67
N PRO A 160 13.28 -2.37 10.30
CA PRO A 160 13.43 -1.99 8.91
C PRO A 160 14.41 -2.91 8.19
N GLU A 161 14.13 -3.25 6.93
CA GLU A 161 15.04 -4.04 6.09
C GLU A 161 16.33 -3.27 5.77
N ARG A 162 16.25 -1.93 5.73
CA ARG A 162 17.32 -0.99 5.44
C ARG A 162 16.85 0.44 5.71
N PHE A 163 17.80 1.33 5.95
CA PHE A 163 17.58 2.77 5.84
C PHE A 163 18.19 3.32 4.55
N ILE A 164 17.48 4.25 3.93
CA ILE A 164 17.95 4.98 2.74
C ILE A 164 17.94 6.46 3.09
N VAL A 165 19.12 7.06 3.11
CA VAL A 165 19.33 8.45 3.53
C VAL A 165 19.92 9.26 2.38
N GLY A 166 19.19 10.29 1.97
CA GLY A 166 19.61 11.29 1.00
C GLY A 166 20.33 12.46 1.68
N SER A 167 21.45 12.90 1.12
CA SER A 167 22.12 14.16 1.48
C SER A 167 22.48 14.98 0.22
N SER A 168 23.04 16.18 0.40
CA SER A 168 23.42 17.02 -0.74
C SER A 168 24.56 16.40 -1.55
N ASP A 169 25.54 15.83 -0.84
CA ASP A 169 26.64 15.02 -1.32
C ASP A 169 26.94 13.91 -0.27
N PRO A 170 26.65 12.63 -0.56
CA PRO A 170 26.83 11.54 0.41
C PRO A 170 28.29 11.27 0.79
N GLN A 171 29.26 11.70 -0.02
CA GLN A 171 30.69 11.52 0.29
C GLN A 171 31.20 12.62 1.22
N LEU A 172 30.72 13.85 1.05
CA LEU A 172 31.17 15.01 1.81
C LEU A 172 30.30 15.31 3.04
N GLN A 173 29.05 14.85 3.04
CA GLN A 173 28.07 15.07 4.09
C GLN A 173 27.49 13.73 4.57
N PRO A 174 28.29 12.91 5.29
CA PRO A 174 27.77 11.73 5.97
C PRO A 174 26.83 12.14 7.11
N PRO A 175 25.89 11.25 7.53
CA PRO A 175 25.05 11.53 8.69
C PRO A 175 25.90 11.86 9.94
N PRO A 176 25.58 12.91 10.69
CA PRO A 176 26.34 13.28 11.89
C PRO A 176 26.13 12.27 13.02
N LYS A 177 27.03 12.27 14.01
CA LYS A 177 27.06 11.29 15.10
C LYS A 177 25.70 11.03 15.78
N PRO A 178 24.92 12.02 16.23
CA PRO A 178 23.62 11.76 16.87
C PRO A 178 22.63 11.04 15.93
N TYR A 179 22.68 11.35 14.63
CA TYR A 179 21.82 10.72 13.64
C TYR A 179 22.29 9.29 13.32
N LEU A 180 23.60 9.06 13.21
CA LEU A 180 24.15 7.70 13.06
C LEU A 180 23.84 6.81 14.26
N GLU A 181 23.94 7.33 15.49
CA GLU A 181 23.58 6.59 16.71
C GLU A 181 22.11 6.15 16.67
N LEU A 182 21.21 7.05 16.24
CA LEU A 182 19.81 6.71 16.03
C LEU A 182 19.62 5.61 14.97
N LEU A 183 20.18 5.80 13.77
CA LEU A 183 20.01 4.85 12.66
C LEU A 183 20.58 3.47 13.01
N SER A 184 21.71 3.42 13.72
CA SER A 184 22.38 2.16 14.09
C SER A 184 21.59 1.34 15.11
N ALA A 185 20.73 1.97 15.92
CA ALA A 185 19.92 1.27 16.92
C ALA A 185 18.84 0.34 16.32
N PHE A 186 18.54 0.47 15.03
CA PHE A 186 17.60 -0.39 14.33
C PHE A 186 18.25 -1.64 13.70
N ASP A 187 19.58 -1.75 13.74
CA ASP A 187 20.33 -2.93 13.27
C ASP A 187 20.00 -3.34 11.82
N CYS A 188 20.03 -2.37 10.90
CA CYS A 188 19.81 -2.60 9.48
C CYS A 188 20.85 -1.89 8.60
N PRO A 189 21.05 -2.33 7.34
CA PRO A 189 21.93 -1.65 6.41
C PRO A 189 21.55 -0.17 6.19
N LEU A 190 22.55 0.70 6.24
CA LEU A 190 22.41 2.13 5.91
C LEU A 190 22.93 2.40 4.49
N LEU A 191 22.05 2.88 3.62
CA LEU A 191 22.37 3.28 2.25
C LEU A 191 22.32 4.80 2.14
N THR A 192 23.47 5.43 1.91
CA THR A 192 23.57 6.88 1.70
C THR A 192 23.64 7.21 0.22
N MET A 193 22.88 8.21 -0.22
CA MET A 193 22.87 8.68 -1.60
C MET A 193 22.54 10.18 -1.69
N ARG A 194 22.43 10.73 -2.90
CA ARG A 194 21.99 12.12 -3.09
C ARG A 194 20.48 12.25 -2.85
N TYR A 195 20.00 13.44 -2.51
CA TYR A 195 18.58 13.73 -2.30
C TYR A 195 17.69 13.16 -3.42
N GLU A 196 17.99 13.53 -4.66
CA GLU A 196 17.20 13.15 -5.83
C GLU A 196 17.21 11.62 -6.03
N SER A 197 18.34 10.96 -5.74
CA SER A 197 18.46 9.51 -5.79
C SER A 197 17.61 8.83 -4.72
N ALA A 198 17.56 9.37 -3.51
CA ALA A 198 16.77 8.80 -2.42
C ALA A 198 15.27 8.98 -2.67
N GLU A 199 14.84 10.18 -3.05
CA GLU A 199 13.44 10.49 -3.40
C GLU A 199 12.97 9.59 -4.56
N LEU A 200 13.79 9.45 -5.62
CA LEU A 200 13.46 8.59 -6.75
C LEU A 200 13.51 7.10 -6.40
N THR A 201 14.38 6.66 -5.49
CA THR A 201 14.48 5.25 -5.10
C THR A 201 13.16 4.69 -4.58
N LYS A 202 12.37 5.50 -3.83
CA LYS A 202 11.04 5.08 -3.37
C LYS A 202 10.10 4.75 -4.54
N ILE A 203 10.10 5.61 -5.55
CA ILE A 203 9.31 5.46 -6.78
C ILE A 203 9.85 4.26 -7.57
N SER A 204 11.16 4.14 -7.72
CA SER A 204 11.80 3.02 -8.44
C SER A 204 11.49 1.66 -7.84
N ILE A 205 11.46 1.53 -6.50
CA ILE A 205 11.01 0.30 -5.82
C ILE A 205 9.60 -0.06 -6.27
N ASN A 206 8.70 0.92 -6.29
CA ASN A 206 7.32 0.73 -6.73
C ASN A 206 7.22 0.40 -8.23
N MET A 207 8.06 0.99 -9.08
CA MET A 207 8.12 0.64 -10.52
C MET A 207 8.61 -0.79 -10.75
N CYS A 208 9.59 -1.27 -9.97
CA CYS A 208 10.03 -2.66 -10.03
C CYS A 208 8.92 -3.63 -9.59
N LEU A 209 8.11 -3.26 -8.60
CA LEU A 209 6.94 -4.06 -8.22
C LEU A 209 5.89 -4.07 -9.34
N VAL A 210 5.59 -2.91 -9.93
CA VAL A 210 4.65 -2.79 -11.05
C VAL A 210 5.10 -3.61 -12.26
N SER A 211 6.39 -3.56 -12.61
CA SER A 211 6.92 -4.32 -13.74
C SER A 211 6.79 -5.82 -13.49
N SER A 212 7.11 -6.29 -12.28
CA SER A 212 7.00 -7.69 -11.88
C SER A 212 5.55 -8.20 -11.93
N VAL A 213 4.60 -7.40 -11.42
CA VAL A 213 3.15 -7.69 -11.53
C VAL A 213 2.71 -7.74 -12.99
N SER A 214 3.15 -6.79 -13.81
CA SER A 214 2.75 -6.71 -15.23
C SER A 214 3.28 -7.91 -16.04
N VAL A 215 4.49 -8.38 -15.72
CA VAL A 215 5.04 -9.62 -16.28
C VAL A 215 4.22 -10.82 -15.82
N ALA A 216 3.98 -10.98 -14.52
CA ALA A 216 3.18 -12.08 -13.98
C ALA A 216 1.79 -12.13 -14.61
N ASN A 217 1.12 -11.00 -14.70
CA ASN A 217 -0.19 -10.84 -15.34
C ASN A 217 -0.19 -11.28 -16.80
N THR A 218 0.81 -10.85 -17.57
CA THR A 218 0.89 -11.17 -19.00
C THR A 218 1.17 -12.65 -19.21
N MET A 219 2.11 -13.22 -18.46
CA MET A 219 2.47 -14.62 -18.56
C MET A 219 1.35 -15.53 -18.05
N ALA A 220 0.64 -15.14 -16.98
CA ALA A 220 -0.50 -15.87 -16.45
C ALA A 220 -1.59 -16.09 -17.52
N GLU A 221 -2.02 -15.05 -18.23
CA GLU A 221 -3.03 -15.26 -19.27
C GLU A 221 -2.53 -16.09 -20.45
N LEU A 222 -1.24 -16.01 -20.81
CA LEU A 222 -0.67 -16.91 -21.80
C LEU A 222 -0.78 -18.37 -21.33
N CYS A 223 -0.50 -18.62 -20.04
CA CYS A 223 -0.62 -19.94 -19.44
C CYS A 223 -2.05 -20.52 -19.62
N GLU A 224 -3.08 -19.69 -19.39
CA GLU A 224 -4.49 -20.07 -19.62
C GLU A 224 -4.79 -20.52 -21.05
N LYS A 225 -4.08 -19.99 -22.06
CA LYS A 225 -4.32 -20.29 -23.49
C LYS A 225 -3.53 -21.47 -24.02
N ILE A 226 -2.37 -21.75 -23.43
CA ILE A 226 -1.46 -22.81 -23.90
C ILE A 226 -1.52 -24.08 -23.03
N GLY A 227 -2.34 -24.07 -21.98
CA GLY A 227 -2.49 -25.20 -21.06
C GLY A 227 -1.38 -25.29 -20.01
N ALA A 228 -0.67 -24.20 -19.74
CA ALA A 228 0.30 -24.11 -18.63
C ALA A 228 -0.37 -23.53 -17.38
N ASP A 229 0.24 -23.71 -16.20
CA ASP A 229 -0.18 -23.08 -14.96
C ASP A 229 0.95 -22.20 -14.40
N TRP A 230 0.68 -20.91 -14.23
CA TRP A 230 1.64 -19.94 -13.72
C TRP A 230 2.17 -20.30 -12.33
N SER A 231 1.33 -20.87 -11.46
CA SER A 231 1.73 -21.25 -10.11
C SER A 231 2.72 -22.42 -10.07
N GLU A 232 2.77 -23.26 -11.11
CA GLU A 232 3.81 -24.28 -11.27
C GLU A 232 5.17 -23.66 -11.61
N MET A 233 5.17 -22.51 -12.30
CA MET A 233 6.38 -21.82 -12.75
C MET A 233 7.01 -20.93 -11.67
N VAL A 234 6.19 -20.31 -10.82
CA VAL A 234 6.64 -19.33 -9.81
C VAL A 234 7.78 -19.84 -8.91
N PRO A 235 7.74 -21.07 -8.34
CA PRO A 235 8.84 -21.58 -7.52
C PRO A 235 10.17 -21.63 -8.28
N ALA A 236 10.16 -22.07 -9.55
CA ALA A 236 11.36 -22.14 -10.37
C ALA A 236 11.94 -20.74 -10.65
N LEU A 237 11.08 -19.75 -10.91
CA LEU A 237 11.49 -18.35 -11.13
C LEU A 237 12.12 -17.75 -9.87
N LYS A 238 11.54 -17.99 -8.68
CA LYS A 238 12.06 -17.50 -7.40
C LYS A 238 13.42 -18.09 -7.01
N LEU A 239 13.73 -19.29 -7.47
CA LEU A 239 15.04 -19.92 -7.26
C LEU A 239 16.14 -19.32 -8.16
N ASP A 240 15.78 -18.62 -9.24
CA ASP A 240 16.76 -17.86 -10.01
C ASP A 240 17.22 -16.63 -9.21
N LYS A 241 18.50 -16.62 -8.82
CA LYS A 241 19.10 -15.57 -7.98
C LYS A 241 18.98 -14.15 -8.57
N ARG A 242 18.76 -14.02 -9.88
CA ARG A 242 18.59 -12.71 -10.55
C ARG A 242 17.17 -12.16 -10.40
N ILE A 243 16.20 -13.04 -10.11
CA ILE A 243 14.81 -12.69 -9.81
C ILE A 243 14.65 -12.59 -8.28
N GLY A 244 15.08 -13.64 -7.58
CA GLY A 244 15.13 -13.70 -6.12
C GLY A 244 13.91 -14.34 -5.47
N GLU A 245 14.15 -14.93 -4.29
CA GLU A 245 13.16 -15.69 -3.53
C GLU A 245 11.93 -14.87 -3.12
N TYR A 246 12.14 -13.59 -2.85
CA TYR A 246 11.12 -12.65 -2.41
C TYR A 246 10.46 -11.87 -3.55
N ALA A 247 10.75 -12.20 -4.82
CA ALA A 247 10.16 -11.53 -5.96
C ALA A 247 8.62 -11.64 -5.94
N TYR A 248 7.95 -10.52 -6.23
CA TYR A 248 6.50 -10.47 -6.32
C TYR A 248 6.06 -10.98 -7.70
N LEU A 249 5.70 -12.26 -7.79
CA LEU A 249 5.31 -12.91 -9.05
C LEU A 249 3.85 -13.37 -9.05
N SER A 250 3.03 -12.86 -8.12
CA SER A 250 1.61 -13.19 -8.10
C SER A 250 0.87 -12.35 -9.14
N PRO A 251 0.09 -12.97 -10.05
CA PRO A 251 -0.78 -12.23 -10.94
C PRO A 251 -1.98 -11.69 -10.14
N GLY A 252 -2.65 -10.68 -10.69
CA GLY A 252 -3.82 -10.07 -10.08
C GLY A 252 -4.66 -9.31 -11.10
N LEU A 253 -5.72 -8.67 -10.62
CA LEU A 253 -6.66 -7.90 -11.45
C LEU A 253 -6.16 -6.49 -11.78
N GLY A 254 -4.87 -6.38 -12.07
CA GLY A 254 -4.17 -5.12 -12.29
C GLY A 254 -3.48 -4.57 -11.04
N ILE A 255 -2.99 -3.34 -11.18
CA ILE A 255 -2.32 -2.58 -10.13
C ILE A 255 -3.39 -1.94 -9.25
N ALA A 256 -3.35 -2.22 -7.95
CA ALA A 256 -4.30 -1.69 -6.97
C ALA A 256 -3.56 -0.92 -5.87
N GLY A 257 -4.25 0.08 -5.31
CA GLY A 257 -3.74 0.93 -4.24
C GLY A 257 -3.16 2.25 -4.74
N GLY A 258 -3.59 3.35 -4.12
CA GLY A 258 -3.31 4.72 -4.62
C GLY A 258 -1.84 5.11 -4.67
N ASN A 259 -0.96 4.47 -3.87
CA ASN A 259 0.46 4.79 -3.86
C ASN A 259 1.18 4.38 -5.15
N LEU A 260 0.83 3.22 -5.73
CA LEU A 260 1.45 2.75 -6.97
C LEU A 260 0.98 3.59 -8.17
N GLU A 261 -0.32 3.89 -8.23
CA GLU A 261 -0.88 4.72 -9.31
C GLU A 261 -0.35 6.15 -9.27
N ARG A 262 -0.23 6.76 -8.09
CA ARG A 262 0.40 8.07 -7.92
C ARG A 262 1.85 8.06 -8.40
N ASP A 263 2.62 7.04 -8.03
CA ASP A 263 4.02 6.95 -8.42
C ASP A 263 4.17 6.72 -9.94
N LEU A 264 3.27 5.98 -10.58
CA LEU A 264 3.20 5.87 -12.05
C LEU A 264 2.90 7.23 -12.71
N ALA A 265 1.91 7.96 -12.21
CA ALA A 265 1.58 9.31 -12.69
C ALA A 265 2.75 10.28 -12.49
N THR A 266 3.49 10.14 -11.39
CA THR A 266 4.70 10.94 -11.13
C THR A 266 5.79 10.65 -12.16
N VAL A 267 6.03 9.38 -12.51
CA VAL A 267 7.02 9.03 -13.55
C VAL A 267 6.62 9.60 -14.91
N VAL A 268 5.35 9.47 -15.31
CA VAL A 268 4.83 10.06 -16.55
C VAL A 268 4.98 11.59 -16.55
N SER A 269 4.65 12.25 -15.43
CA SER A 269 4.81 13.70 -15.31
C SER A 269 6.26 14.14 -15.43
N LEU A 270 7.19 13.44 -14.75
CA LEU A 270 8.63 13.74 -14.83
C LEU A 270 9.16 13.49 -16.24
N ALA A 271 8.73 12.42 -16.91
CA ALA A 271 9.14 12.13 -18.27
C ALA A 271 8.71 13.23 -19.24
N ASN A 272 7.47 13.72 -19.11
CA ASN A 272 6.97 14.84 -19.89
C ASN A 272 7.71 16.16 -19.57
N GLU A 273 7.98 16.44 -18.28
CA GLU A 273 8.69 17.66 -17.85
C GLU A 273 10.13 17.70 -18.39
N PHE A 274 10.85 16.57 -18.34
CA PHE A 274 12.27 16.49 -18.70
C PHE A 274 12.54 15.92 -20.10
N GLY A 275 11.49 15.60 -20.87
CA GLY A 275 11.60 15.09 -22.24
C GLY A 275 12.23 13.70 -22.35
N THR A 276 11.86 12.78 -21.45
CA THR A 276 12.31 11.37 -21.48
C THR A 276 11.18 10.43 -21.92
N ASP A 277 11.51 9.16 -22.20
CA ASP A 277 10.54 8.14 -22.58
C ASP A 277 9.78 7.57 -21.37
N ASP A 278 8.46 7.42 -21.53
CA ASP A 278 7.54 6.78 -20.58
C ASP A 278 6.68 5.67 -21.22
N CYS A 279 6.97 5.26 -22.47
CA CYS A 279 6.17 4.27 -23.21
C CYS A 279 5.96 2.95 -22.45
N VAL A 280 6.97 2.49 -21.70
CA VAL A 280 6.86 1.26 -20.89
C VAL A 280 5.90 1.42 -19.72
N VAL A 281 5.83 2.63 -19.14
CA VAL A 281 4.93 2.96 -18.03
C VAL A 281 3.48 2.95 -18.52
N ASP A 282 3.23 3.55 -19.69
CA ASP A 282 1.94 3.50 -20.37
C ASP A 282 1.49 2.07 -20.68
N ALA A 283 2.43 1.20 -21.07
CA ALA A 283 2.15 -0.22 -21.29
C ALA A 283 1.73 -0.92 -19.99
N TRP A 284 2.36 -0.61 -18.84
CA TRP A 284 1.94 -1.14 -17.54
C TRP A 284 0.56 -0.64 -17.11
N ILE A 285 0.25 0.64 -17.32
CA ILE A 285 -1.07 1.21 -17.04
C ILE A 285 -2.13 0.52 -17.90
N SER A 286 -1.85 0.34 -19.19
CA SER A 286 -2.73 -0.36 -20.14
C SER A 286 -2.93 -1.82 -19.76
N ASN A 287 -1.86 -2.52 -19.37
CA ASN A 287 -1.93 -3.90 -18.86
C ASN A 287 -2.81 -3.97 -17.61
N SER A 288 -2.65 -3.06 -16.65
CA SER A 288 -3.47 -2.98 -15.44
C SER A 288 -4.96 -2.87 -15.77
N ARG A 289 -5.34 -1.93 -16.66
CA ARG A 289 -6.73 -1.75 -17.11
C ARG A 289 -7.26 -3.01 -17.80
N TYR A 290 -6.48 -3.61 -18.69
CA TYR A 290 -6.85 -4.83 -19.38
C TYR A 290 -7.10 -6.00 -18.43
N ARG A 291 -6.27 -6.12 -17.37
CA ARG A 291 -6.31 -7.20 -16.37
C ARG A 291 -7.48 -7.06 -15.42
N ARG A 292 -7.86 -5.84 -15.07
CA ARG A 292 -9.05 -5.57 -14.24
C ARG A 292 -10.32 -6.20 -14.81
N ASP A 293 -10.44 -6.26 -16.13
CA ASP A 293 -11.60 -6.81 -16.83
C ASP A 293 -11.61 -8.35 -16.91
N TRP A 294 -10.59 -9.04 -16.38
CA TRP A 294 -10.48 -10.50 -16.50
C TRP A 294 -11.72 -11.22 -15.94
N ALA A 295 -12.15 -10.87 -14.71
CA ALA A 295 -13.32 -11.49 -14.09
C ALA A 295 -14.59 -11.22 -14.89
N LEU A 296 -14.76 -9.98 -15.36
CA LEU A 296 -15.89 -9.58 -16.21
C LEU A 296 -15.94 -10.41 -17.51
N LYS A 297 -14.80 -10.59 -18.18
CA LYS A 297 -14.68 -11.41 -19.40
C LYS A 297 -15.06 -12.87 -19.16
N VAL A 298 -14.61 -13.46 -18.04
CA VAL A 298 -14.98 -14.83 -17.66
C VAL A 298 -16.48 -14.92 -17.39
N ILE A 299 -17.05 -13.98 -16.64
CA ILE A 299 -18.48 -13.95 -16.33
C ILE A 299 -19.35 -13.83 -17.58
N HIS A 300 -18.97 -12.94 -18.51
CA HIS A 300 -19.68 -12.81 -19.78
C HIS A 300 -19.66 -14.11 -20.58
N ARG A 301 -18.49 -14.75 -20.67
CA ARG A 301 -18.29 -15.97 -21.46
C ARG A 301 -19.02 -17.17 -20.87
N GLU A 302 -18.99 -17.36 -19.56
CA GLU A 302 -19.43 -18.60 -18.91
C GLU A 302 -20.84 -18.53 -18.32
N ILE A 303 -21.32 -17.32 -17.99
CA ILE A 303 -22.58 -17.14 -17.26
C ILE A 303 -23.58 -16.36 -18.13
N ILE A 304 -23.27 -15.11 -18.48
CA ILE A 304 -24.23 -14.20 -19.14
C ILE A 304 -24.57 -14.71 -20.56
N SER A 305 -23.63 -15.35 -21.25
CA SER A 305 -23.90 -15.96 -22.57
C SER A 305 -24.88 -17.14 -22.51
N ARG A 306 -25.09 -17.73 -21.32
CA ARG A 306 -25.88 -18.95 -21.10
C ARG A 306 -27.16 -18.72 -20.29
N ALA A 307 -27.25 -17.61 -19.57
CA ALA A 307 -28.39 -17.24 -18.73
C ALA A 307 -28.73 -15.75 -18.91
N ALA A 308 -30.01 -15.45 -19.13
CA ALA A 308 -30.45 -14.07 -19.41
C ALA A 308 -30.43 -13.15 -18.17
N ASN A 309 -30.75 -13.68 -16.99
CA ASN A 309 -30.84 -12.92 -15.74
C ASN A 309 -30.13 -13.64 -14.58
N PRO A 310 -28.81 -13.88 -14.66
CA PRO A 310 -28.08 -14.60 -13.62
C PRO A 310 -28.03 -13.79 -12.32
N VAL A 311 -27.99 -14.50 -11.20
CA VAL A 311 -27.63 -13.98 -9.88
C VAL A 311 -26.13 -14.22 -9.66
N ILE A 312 -25.36 -13.14 -9.62
CA ILE A 312 -23.90 -13.17 -9.47
C ILE A 312 -23.53 -12.75 -8.05
N VAL A 313 -22.73 -13.56 -7.38
CA VAL A 313 -22.24 -13.28 -6.03
C VAL A 313 -20.82 -12.74 -6.09
N VAL A 314 -20.57 -11.67 -5.35
CA VAL A 314 -19.25 -11.04 -5.20
C VAL A 314 -18.80 -11.15 -3.75
N TRP A 315 -17.75 -11.92 -3.50
CA TRP A 315 -17.07 -11.97 -2.21
C TRP A 315 -15.88 -11.02 -2.23
N GLY A 316 -15.89 -10.04 -1.33
CA GLY A 316 -14.88 -9.00 -1.22
C GLY A 316 -15.21 -7.74 -2.02
N LEU A 317 -15.12 -6.59 -1.34
CA LEU A 317 -15.37 -5.25 -1.86
C LEU A 317 -14.17 -4.32 -1.65
N ALA A 318 -13.34 -4.57 -0.62
CA ALA A 318 -12.07 -3.87 -0.42
C ALA A 318 -11.07 -4.15 -1.55
N TYR A 319 -10.14 -3.22 -1.81
CA TYR A 319 -9.15 -3.42 -2.89
C TYR A 319 -8.11 -4.52 -2.56
N LYS A 320 -7.94 -4.87 -1.28
CA LYS A 320 -7.10 -5.96 -0.77
C LYS A 320 -7.67 -6.48 0.55
N GLN A 321 -7.17 -7.61 1.04
CA GLN A 321 -7.48 -8.07 2.40
C GLN A 321 -6.91 -7.10 3.46
N ASP A 322 -7.48 -7.15 4.66
CA ASP A 322 -7.09 -6.39 5.86
C ASP A 322 -7.18 -4.86 5.69
N THR A 323 -8.15 -4.38 4.90
CA THR A 323 -8.45 -2.95 4.80
C THR A 323 -9.95 -2.69 4.61
N THR A 324 -10.41 -1.53 5.05
CA THR A 324 -11.76 -1.00 4.80
C THR A 324 -11.82 -0.14 3.54
N SER A 325 -10.68 0.12 2.89
CA SER A 325 -10.62 1.01 1.73
C SER A 325 -11.13 0.34 0.46
N THR A 326 -12.05 1.03 -0.22
CA THR A 326 -12.61 0.65 -1.52
C THR A 326 -12.01 1.46 -2.67
N LYS A 327 -11.06 2.37 -2.39
CA LYS A 327 -10.45 3.21 -3.41
C LYS A 327 -9.81 2.34 -4.50
N ASN A 328 -10.26 2.54 -5.74
CA ASN A 328 -9.82 1.80 -6.92
C ASN A 328 -9.98 0.27 -6.81
N SER A 329 -10.96 -0.20 -6.03
CA SER A 329 -11.25 -1.63 -5.87
C SER A 329 -11.73 -2.26 -7.18
N PRO A 330 -11.08 -3.35 -7.68
CA PRO A 330 -11.56 -4.10 -8.84
C PRO A 330 -12.98 -4.64 -8.66
N ALA A 331 -13.40 -4.93 -7.43
CA ALA A 331 -14.76 -5.39 -7.12
C ALA A 331 -15.82 -4.35 -7.49
N LEU A 332 -15.56 -3.06 -7.20
CA LEU A 332 -16.52 -2.00 -7.50
C LEU A 332 -16.61 -1.72 -9.00
N PHE A 333 -15.50 -1.78 -9.72
CA PHE A 333 -15.53 -1.72 -11.19
C PHE A 333 -16.33 -2.88 -11.79
N LEU A 334 -16.18 -4.09 -11.24
CA LEU A 334 -16.96 -5.25 -11.67
C LEU A 334 -18.46 -5.07 -11.40
N ILE A 335 -18.82 -4.61 -10.19
CA ILE A 335 -20.20 -4.37 -9.79
C ILE A 335 -20.85 -3.32 -10.70
N ASP A 336 -20.13 -2.23 -10.99
CA ASP A 336 -20.60 -1.18 -11.91
C ASP A 336 -20.87 -1.73 -13.31
N ALA A 337 -19.95 -2.53 -13.86
CA ALA A 337 -20.10 -3.16 -15.16
C ALA A 337 -21.24 -4.20 -15.22
N LEU A 338 -21.63 -4.78 -14.07
CA LEU A 338 -22.66 -5.80 -13.95
C LEU A 338 -24.02 -5.25 -13.48
N LYS A 339 -24.19 -3.93 -13.35
CA LYS A 339 -25.45 -3.27 -12.92
C LYS A 339 -26.74 -3.80 -13.56
N PRO A 340 -26.77 -4.23 -14.84
CA PRO A 340 -27.98 -4.80 -15.43
C PRO A 340 -28.45 -6.13 -14.81
N PHE A 341 -27.58 -6.85 -14.08
CA PHE A 341 -27.85 -8.17 -13.51
C PHE A 341 -28.04 -8.13 -12.00
N SER A 342 -28.60 -9.19 -11.42
CA SER A 342 -28.74 -9.30 -9.97
C SER A 342 -27.39 -9.61 -9.32
N ILE A 343 -26.93 -8.72 -8.45
CA ILE A 343 -25.66 -8.85 -7.74
C ILE A 343 -25.93 -8.99 -6.25
N ARG A 344 -25.29 -9.96 -5.62
CA ARG A 344 -25.22 -10.06 -4.16
C ARG A 344 -23.79 -9.98 -3.71
N ALA A 345 -23.50 -9.19 -2.70
CA ALA A 345 -22.14 -9.02 -2.22
C ALA A 345 -22.00 -9.33 -0.73
N TYR A 346 -20.78 -9.68 -0.34
CA TYR A 346 -20.37 -9.76 1.05
C TYR A 346 -18.91 -9.32 1.18
N ASP A 347 -18.62 -8.45 2.13
CA ASP A 347 -17.26 -8.12 2.57
C ASP A 347 -17.25 -8.04 4.11
N PRO A 348 -16.26 -8.63 4.79
CA PRO A 348 -16.20 -8.62 6.25
C PRO A 348 -16.00 -7.24 6.89
N GLN A 349 -15.45 -6.26 6.15
CA GLN A 349 -15.01 -4.96 6.68
C GLN A 349 -15.64 -3.77 5.97
N VAL A 350 -16.16 -3.95 4.75
CA VAL A 350 -16.73 -2.88 3.94
C VAL A 350 -18.24 -3.00 3.87
N VAL A 351 -18.93 -1.93 4.26
CA VAL A 351 -20.36 -1.73 3.98
C VAL A 351 -20.50 -0.57 3.00
N LEU A 352 -21.04 -0.83 1.82
CA LEU A 352 -21.26 0.24 0.84
C LEU A 352 -22.42 1.14 1.28
N SER A 353 -22.17 2.45 1.28
CA SER A 353 -23.17 3.48 1.52
C SER A 353 -23.51 4.19 0.22
N GLY A 354 -24.80 4.53 0.02
CA GLY A 354 -25.28 5.27 -1.16
C GLY A 354 -26.07 4.41 -2.15
N ASP A 355 -26.44 5.00 -3.28
CA ASP A 355 -27.17 4.29 -4.34
C ASP A 355 -26.22 3.40 -5.16
N VAL A 356 -26.26 2.11 -4.84
CA VAL A 356 -25.49 1.04 -5.51
C VAL A 356 -26.31 0.36 -6.62
N GLY A 357 -27.48 0.89 -6.95
CA GLY A 357 -28.40 0.37 -7.97
C GLY A 357 -29.42 -0.63 -7.41
N SER A 358 -30.58 -0.69 -8.05
CA SER A 358 -31.72 -1.52 -7.61
C SER A 358 -31.47 -3.02 -7.65
N ASN A 359 -30.46 -3.46 -8.42
CA ASN A 359 -30.15 -4.88 -8.62
C ASN A 359 -29.02 -5.37 -7.70
N PHE A 360 -28.51 -4.53 -6.80
CA PHE A 360 -27.45 -4.88 -5.87
C PHE A 360 -27.99 -5.10 -4.45
N PHE A 361 -27.52 -6.15 -3.79
CA PHE A 361 -27.83 -6.41 -2.38
C PHE A 361 -26.59 -6.87 -1.62
N GLN A 362 -26.24 -6.16 -0.54
CA GLN A 362 -25.17 -6.59 0.36
C GLN A 362 -25.74 -7.44 1.50
N THR A 363 -25.17 -8.63 1.68
CA THR A 363 -25.61 -9.63 2.67
C THR A 363 -24.80 -9.58 3.96
N SER A 364 -25.25 -10.32 4.98
CA SER A 364 -24.60 -10.36 6.30
C SER A 364 -23.52 -11.44 6.44
N SER A 365 -23.45 -12.39 5.50
CA SER A 365 -22.44 -13.46 5.51
C SER A 365 -22.13 -13.98 4.11
N ALA A 366 -20.93 -14.53 3.93
CA ALA A 366 -20.47 -15.10 2.66
C ALA A 366 -21.44 -16.16 2.09
N ILE A 367 -21.90 -17.10 2.92
CA ILE A 367 -22.82 -18.18 2.51
C ILE A 367 -24.24 -17.68 2.23
N GLU A 368 -24.72 -16.66 2.94
CA GLU A 368 -26.03 -16.07 2.65
C GLU A 368 -26.06 -15.51 1.23
N ALA A 369 -24.99 -14.82 0.80
CA ALA A 369 -24.86 -14.31 -0.56
C ALA A 369 -25.04 -15.42 -1.62
N CYS A 370 -24.48 -16.59 -1.38
CA CYS A 370 -24.48 -17.75 -2.30
C CYS A 370 -25.85 -18.41 -2.51
N ARG A 371 -26.86 -18.16 -1.67
CA ARG A 371 -28.13 -18.92 -1.71
C ARG A 371 -28.87 -18.76 -3.04
N GLY A 372 -28.95 -19.84 -3.82
CA GLY A 372 -29.59 -19.85 -5.14
C GLY A 372 -28.85 -19.04 -6.20
N ALA A 373 -27.59 -18.68 -5.98
CA ALA A 373 -26.79 -17.94 -6.96
C ALA A 373 -26.34 -18.83 -8.13
N ASP A 374 -26.17 -18.23 -9.31
CA ASP A 374 -25.67 -18.89 -10.51
C ASP A 374 -24.14 -18.95 -10.55
N ALA A 375 -23.49 -17.96 -9.95
CA ALA A 375 -22.04 -17.88 -9.90
C ALA A 375 -21.52 -17.18 -8.65
N LEU A 376 -20.32 -17.58 -8.24
CA LEU A 376 -19.53 -16.94 -7.20
C LEU A 376 -18.28 -16.33 -7.81
N VAL A 377 -17.97 -15.09 -7.46
CA VAL A 377 -16.80 -14.34 -7.89
C VAL A 377 -16.07 -13.84 -6.64
N ILE A 378 -14.81 -14.23 -6.47
CA ILE A 378 -13.98 -13.83 -5.31
C ILE A 378 -13.08 -12.67 -5.74
N MET A 379 -13.41 -11.46 -5.30
CA MET A 379 -12.75 -10.22 -5.72
C MET A 379 -11.77 -9.66 -4.70
N THR A 380 -11.79 -10.17 -3.47
CA THR A 380 -10.79 -9.86 -2.43
C THR A 380 -10.41 -11.15 -1.69
N PRO A 381 -9.12 -11.49 -1.52
CA PRO A 381 -8.71 -12.76 -0.94
C PRO A 381 -8.73 -12.76 0.59
N TRP A 382 -9.88 -12.45 1.20
CA TRP A 382 -10.03 -12.49 2.66
C TRP A 382 -9.81 -13.92 3.20
N ARG A 383 -9.07 -14.03 4.31
CA ARG A 383 -8.82 -15.32 4.99
C ARG A 383 -10.11 -16.04 5.40
N GLU A 384 -11.18 -15.30 5.67
CA GLU A 384 -12.49 -15.91 5.98
C GLU A 384 -13.00 -16.78 4.82
N PHE A 385 -12.80 -16.36 3.57
CA PHE A 385 -13.34 -17.09 2.42
C PHE A 385 -12.67 -18.44 2.21
N SER A 386 -11.38 -18.59 2.53
CA SER A 386 -10.69 -19.88 2.47
C SER A 386 -11.13 -20.86 3.56
N SER A 387 -11.82 -20.39 4.60
CA SER A 387 -12.40 -21.24 5.65
C SER A 387 -13.77 -21.81 5.27
N VAL A 388 -14.42 -21.27 4.24
CA VAL A 388 -15.73 -21.75 3.77
C VAL A 388 -15.52 -23.01 2.93
N SER A 389 -16.16 -24.12 3.30
CA SER A 389 -15.97 -25.37 2.55
C SER A 389 -16.68 -25.33 1.20
N VAL A 390 -16.06 -25.95 0.18
CA VAL A 390 -16.64 -26.09 -1.17
C VAL A 390 -18.02 -26.77 -1.13
N ALA A 391 -18.25 -27.71 -0.21
CA ALA A 391 -19.52 -28.38 -0.03
C ALA A 391 -20.64 -27.40 0.39
N GLN A 392 -20.37 -26.49 1.33
CA GLN A 392 -21.33 -25.47 1.74
C GLN A 392 -21.68 -24.53 0.58
N ILE A 393 -20.69 -24.15 -0.23
CA ILE A 393 -20.90 -23.30 -1.42
C ILE A 393 -21.77 -24.04 -2.43
N ARG A 394 -21.48 -25.32 -2.71
CA ARG A 394 -22.26 -26.18 -3.63
C ARG A 394 -23.71 -26.32 -3.20
N ASP A 395 -23.93 -26.53 -1.90
CA ASP A 395 -25.28 -26.76 -1.36
C ASP A 395 -26.08 -25.45 -1.31
N ALA A 396 -25.41 -24.30 -1.18
CA ALA A 396 -26.06 -22.99 -1.24
C ALA A 396 -26.37 -22.54 -2.67
N MET A 397 -25.49 -22.78 -3.65
CA MET A 397 -25.61 -22.26 -5.01
C MET A 397 -26.50 -23.13 -5.92
N ALA A 398 -27.24 -22.45 -6.81
CA ALA A 398 -27.97 -23.12 -7.90
C ALA A 398 -27.02 -23.48 -9.06
N GLY A 399 -26.13 -22.56 -9.42
CA GLY A 399 -25.15 -22.77 -10.47
C GLY A 399 -23.88 -23.47 -10.00
N ARG A 400 -22.97 -23.68 -10.95
CA ARG A 400 -21.71 -24.42 -10.76
C ARG A 400 -20.51 -23.67 -11.33
N VAL A 401 -20.51 -22.34 -11.26
CA VAL A 401 -19.39 -21.51 -11.70
C VAL A 401 -18.75 -20.77 -10.52
N VAL A 402 -17.44 -20.90 -10.38
CA VAL A 402 -16.62 -20.14 -9.42
C VAL A 402 -15.50 -19.43 -10.18
N VAL A 403 -15.44 -18.10 -10.02
CA VAL A 403 -14.40 -17.24 -10.59
C VAL A 403 -13.55 -16.72 -9.43
N ASP A 404 -12.33 -17.19 -9.34
CA ASP A 404 -11.41 -16.94 -8.22
C ASP A 404 -10.03 -16.56 -8.75
N PRO A 405 -9.83 -15.30 -9.16
CA PRO A 405 -8.57 -14.82 -9.71
C PRO A 405 -7.39 -14.94 -8.74
N TYR A 406 -7.63 -15.09 -7.44
CA TYR A 406 -6.58 -15.13 -6.42
C TYR A 406 -6.23 -16.55 -5.96
N GLY A 407 -7.02 -17.55 -6.34
CA GLY A 407 -6.80 -18.94 -5.91
C GLY A 407 -7.06 -19.16 -4.42
N VAL A 408 -8.06 -18.48 -3.86
CA VAL A 408 -8.47 -18.61 -2.45
C VAL A 408 -9.00 -20.02 -2.16
N MET A 409 -9.71 -20.60 -3.11
CA MET A 409 -10.33 -21.92 -3.00
C MET A 409 -9.42 -23.02 -3.55
N ASP A 410 -9.53 -24.23 -2.99
CA ASP A 410 -8.84 -25.40 -3.55
C ASP A 410 -9.48 -25.81 -4.88
N ALA A 411 -8.75 -25.61 -5.97
CA ALA A 411 -9.21 -25.85 -7.34
C ALA A 411 -9.66 -27.31 -7.56
N SER A 412 -8.94 -28.28 -6.96
CA SER A 412 -9.26 -29.70 -7.09
C SER A 412 -10.54 -30.07 -6.34
N ALA A 413 -10.79 -29.47 -5.18
CA ALA A 413 -12.01 -29.63 -4.41
C ALA A 413 -13.21 -29.02 -5.14
N CYS A 414 -13.05 -27.84 -5.75
CA CYS A 414 -14.05 -27.23 -6.62
C CYS A 414 -14.43 -28.16 -7.78
N ALA A 415 -13.43 -28.67 -8.51
CA ALA A 415 -13.66 -29.59 -9.62
C ALA A 415 -14.37 -30.89 -9.18
N ARG A 416 -13.94 -31.52 -8.07
CA ARG A 416 -14.61 -32.71 -7.51
C ARG A 416 -16.05 -32.45 -7.06
N ALA A 417 -16.37 -31.22 -6.66
CA ALA A 417 -17.72 -30.80 -6.31
C ALA A 417 -18.59 -30.45 -7.53
N GLY A 418 -18.04 -30.55 -8.75
CA GLY A 418 -18.73 -30.29 -10.01
C GLY A 418 -18.75 -28.82 -10.41
N PHE A 419 -17.89 -27.97 -9.85
CA PHE A 419 -17.75 -26.58 -10.28
C PHE A 419 -16.83 -26.47 -11.50
N SER A 420 -17.23 -25.64 -12.46
CA SER A 420 -16.30 -24.99 -13.39
C SER A 420 -15.55 -23.92 -12.61
N TYR A 421 -14.25 -24.15 -12.38
CA TYR A 421 -13.41 -23.28 -11.58
C TYR A 421 -12.43 -22.52 -12.46
N PHE A 422 -12.45 -21.19 -12.35
CA PHE A 422 -11.61 -20.28 -13.13
C PHE A 422 -10.68 -19.52 -12.19
N LYS A 423 -9.38 -19.72 -12.37
CA LYS A 423 -8.31 -19.01 -11.66
C LYS A 423 -7.40 -18.35 -12.66
N LEU A 424 -7.01 -17.11 -12.36
CA LEU A 424 -6.07 -16.34 -13.18
C LEU A 424 -4.73 -17.09 -13.25
N GLY A 425 -4.24 -17.32 -14.45
CA GLY A 425 -2.97 -18.02 -14.66
C GLY A 425 -3.03 -19.54 -14.68
N SER A 426 -4.21 -20.15 -14.57
CA SER A 426 -4.38 -21.60 -14.60
C SER A 426 -5.34 -22.00 -15.74
N PRO A 427 -5.15 -23.16 -16.38
CA PRO A 427 -6.14 -23.67 -17.34
C PRO A 427 -7.46 -23.94 -16.61
N SER A 428 -8.59 -23.79 -17.30
CA SER A 428 -9.90 -24.06 -16.71
C SER A 428 -10.03 -25.53 -16.33
N LEU A 429 -10.38 -25.79 -15.06
CA LEU A 429 -10.66 -27.13 -14.57
C LEU A 429 -12.19 -27.36 -14.60
N GLY A 430 -12.64 -28.41 -15.28
CA GLY A 430 -14.04 -28.85 -15.25
C GLY A 430 -14.89 -28.55 -16.49
N SER A 431 -14.35 -27.92 -17.54
CA SER A 431 -14.98 -27.98 -18.86
C SER A 431 -14.70 -29.36 -19.45
N ASN A 432 -15.74 -30.19 -19.64
CA ASN A 432 -15.63 -31.31 -20.56
C ASN A 432 -15.15 -30.73 -21.90
N CYS A 433 -13.91 -31.03 -22.28
CA CYS A 433 -13.46 -30.86 -23.64
C CYS A 433 -14.21 -31.91 -24.46
N ASP A 434 -15.31 -31.49 -25.08
CA ASP A 434 -15.80 -32.12 -26.32
C ASP A 434 -15.05 -31.52 -27.52
#